data_AF-A0A1I2HWG4-F1
#
_entry.id   AF-A0A1I2HWG4-F1
#
_cell.length_a   1.000
_cell.length_b   1.000
_cell.length_c   1.000
_cell.angle_alpha   90.00
_cell.angle_beta   90.00
_cell.angle_gamma   90.00
#
_symmetry.space_group_name_H-M   'P 1'
#
loop_
_entity.id
_entity.type
_entity.pdbx_description
1 polymer ?
#
loop_
_entity_poly.entity_id
_entity_poly.type
_entity_poly.pdbx_seq_one_letter_code
_entity_poly.pdbx_strand_id
1 'polypeptide(L)'
;MDYYASPNTVLGALQRGLGRGAHGAASTLGAAGPVTACLEDDWRWDTQVDEREVYLARLVRDLRMPIAPVIGLLDGEKSYPVALGVLEALGRAGIGAAVDGVRDHVRRGVRWVDALETVARTWPPEYWEDLYPLVADRIDGIGEYDAWWPAAPWTVWADRDERIAAAIQATSNRHERPRRPFADTPAATLLDLLRQGQRADDWSAALGELRRRPPEPAVLEIAEDLAGERGAGRLHGVIEEMGDVAVPAARRWVTVADHPLTWTALRVLAAHGDAGDAPALAAGLEWLDARPNDRCGYHDLARGLARVGGPAAVAVVSRLHQLWFSPHSYERAGYLDALVTLDADGAQRKIVEGLWDCEADVRLLAVRHTPMDDLLRRRLEYLRDDPMETAEVRAAATGRLTGR
;
A
#
# COMPACT_ATOMS: atom_id res chain seq x y z
N MET A 1 22.52 8.79 1.92
CA MET A 1 21.30 7.97 1.81
C MET A 1 21.40 7.33 0.43
N ASP A 2 22.28 6.33 0.33
CA ASP A 2 22.93 5.91 -0.93
C ASP A 2 22.45 4.52 -1.36
N TYR A 3 21.20 4.19 -1.03
CA TYR A 3 20.66 2.86 -1.34
C TYR A 3 20.25 2.76 -2.81
N TYR A 4 19.66 3.82 -3.36
CA TYR A 4 19.11 3.81 -4.70
C TYR A 4 20.03 4.48 -5.73
N ALA A 5 20.10 3.93 -6.94
CA ALA A 5 20.70 4.61 -8.08
C ALA A 5 19.93 5.90 -8.42
N SER A 6 20.60 6.81 -9.14
CA SER A 6 20.00 8.08 -9.58
C SER A 6 18.68 7.83 -10.31
N PRO A 7 17.60 8.56 -9.97
CA PRO A 7 16.29 8.37 -10.60
C PRO A 7 16.30 8.67 -12.11
N ASN A 8 17.35 9.32 -12.63
CA ASN A 8 17.50 9.61 -14.06
C ASN A 8 18.14 8.46 -14.85
N THR A 9 18.51 7.36 -14.19
CA THR A 9 19.02 6.14 -14.84
C THR A 9 17.91 5.10 -14.96
N VAL A 10 18.03 4.16 -15.92
CA VAL A 10 17.06 3.04 -16.05
C VAL A 10 16.99 2.24 -14.75
N LEU A 11 18.13 1.88 -14.15
CA LEU A 11 18.17 1.17 -12.87
C LEU A 11 17.47 1.94 -11.75
N GLY A 12 17.80 3.22 -11.55
CA GLY A 12 17.18 4.01 -10.49
C GLY A 12 15.69 4.27 -10.70
N ALA A 13 15.22 4.31 -11.96
CA ALA A 13 13.81 4.36 -12.29
C ALA A 13 13.10 3.02 -11.96
N LEU A 14 13.70 1.88 -12.34
CA LEU A 14 13.19 0.54 -12.04
C LEU A 14 13.11 0.28 -10.53
N GLN A 15 14.15 0.63 -9.77
CA GLN A 15 14.17 0.45 -8.30
C GLN A 15 13.04 1.21 -7.58
N ARG A 16 12.52 2.28 -8.20
CA ARG A 16 11.39 3.09 -7.70
C ARG A 16 10.06 2.71 -8.33
N GLY A 17 10.03 1.71 -9.21
CA GLY A 17 8.84 1.33 -9.97
C GLY A 17 8.28 2.44 -10.87
N LEU A 18 9.14 3.34 -11.36
CA LEU A 18 8.72 4.44 -12.23
C LEU A 18 8.36 3.92 -13.62
N GLY A 19 7.28 4.44 -14.21
CA GLY A 19 6.84 4.01 -15.53
C GLY A 19 7.88 4.23 -16.63
N ARG A 20 8.74 5.27 -16.52
CA ARG A 20 9.83 5.47 -17.49
C ARG A 20 10.89 4.37 -17.42
N GLY A 21 11.03 3.71 -16.27
CA GLY A 21 11.92 2.56 -16.11
C GLY A 21 11.44 1.40 -16.98
N ALA A 22 10.15 1.08 -16.91
CA ALA A 22 9.55 0.01 -17.70
C ALA A 22 9.49 0.36 -19.19
N HIS A 23 9.06 1.57 -19.52
CA HIS A 23 9.02 2.03 -20.91
C HIS A 23 10.42 2.06 -21.55
N GLY A 24 11.42 2.55 -20.79
CA GLY A 24 12.82 2.57 -21.22
C GLY A 24 13.40 1.16 -21.38
N ALA A 25 13.09 0.24 -20.45
CA ALA A 25 13.52 -1.15 -20.52
C ALA A 25 12.99 -1.86 -21.78
N ALA A 26 11.72 -1.66 -22.13
CA ALA A 26 11.11 -2.24 -23.33
C ALA A 26 11.78 -1.78 -24.64
N SER A 27 12.44 -0.62 -24.63
CA SER A 27 13.08 -0.01 -25.82
C SER A 27 14.60 -0.17 -25.84
N THR A 28 15.21 -0.80 -24.83
CA THR A 28 16.67 -0.85 -24.65
C THR A 28 17.20 -2.28 -24.75
N LEU A 29 18.10 -2.55 -25.69
CA LEU A 29 18.85 -3.81 -25.74
C LEU A 29 19.67 -3.98 -24.45
N GLY A 30 19.56 -5.13 -23.79
CA GLY A 30 20.27 -5.41 -22.53
C GLY A 30 19.55 -4.94 -21.25
N ALA A 31 18.30 -4.48 -21.34
CA ALA A 31 17.51 -4.08 -20.18
C ALA A 31 17.26 -5.20 -19.14
N ALA A 32 17.50 -6.46 -19.50
CA ALA A 32 17.41 -7.59 -18.58
C ALA A 32 18.36 -7.45 -17.37
N GLY A 33 19.56 -6.87 -17.55
CA GLY A 33 20.52 -6.70 -16.45
C GLY A 33 19.99 -5.82 -15.30
N PRO A 34 19.53 -4.59 -15.59
CA PRO A 34 18.89 -3.74 -14.58
C PRO A 34 17.65 -4.36 -13.91
N VAL A 35 16.86 -5.16 -14.64
CA VAL A 35 15.71 -5.87 -14.04
C VAL A 35 16.18 -6.99 -13.11
N THR A 36 17.18 -7.78 -13.50
CA THR A 36 17.80 -8.79 -12.62
C THR A 36 18.31 -8.15 -11.32
N ALA A 37 19.00 -7.01 -11.40
CA ALA A 37 19.46 -6.28 -10.21
C ALA A 37 18.29 -5.81 -9.30
N CYS A 38 17.10 -5.58 -9.86
CA CYS A 38 15.90 -5.26 -9.09
C CYS A 38 15.20 -6.49 -8.50
N LEU A 39 15.51 -7.70 -8.97
CA LEU A 39 14.99 -8.96 -8.43
C LEU A 39 15.91 -9.52 -7.33
N GLU A 40 17.21 -9.24 -7.39
CA GLU A 40 18.21 -9.72 -6.42
C GLU A 40 18.10 -9.02 -5.05
N ASP A 41 17.54 -7.81 -5.00
CA ASP A 41 17.30 -7.04 -3.79
C ASP A 41 15.86 -6.52 -3.75
N ASP A 42 15.25 -6.50 -2.56
CA ASP A 42 13.93 -5.89 -2.36
C ASP A 42 14.08 -4.37 -2.22
N TRP A 43 13.81 -3.66 -3.31
CA TRP A 43 13.90 -2.19 -3.37
C TRP A 43 12.65 -1.49 -2.87
N ARG A 44 11.62 -2.21 -2.38
CA ARG A 44 10.42 -1.58 -1.83
C ARG A 44 10.75 -0.76 -0.60
N TRP A 45 10.17 0.43 -0.52
CA TRP A 45 10.33 1.23 0.70
C TRP A 45 9.54 0.61 1.85
N ASP A 46 8.30 0.20 1.55
CA ASP A 46 7.40 -0.47 2.48
C ASP A 46 6.77 -1.65 1.75
N THR A 47 7.16 -2.86 2.14
CA THR A 47 6.72 -4.10 1.50
C THR A 47 5.22 -4.36 1.68
N GLN A 48 4.54 -3.66 2.60
CA GLN A 48 3.12 -3.85 2.85
C GLN A 48 2.22 -3.14 1.83
N VAL A 49 2.71 -2.09 1.17
CA VAL A 49 1.89 -1.22 0.32
C VAL A 49 2.42 -1.01 -1.09
N ASP A 50 3.62 -1.50 -1.39
CA ASP A 50 4.33 -1.24 -2.64
C ASP A 50 4.11 -2.36 -3.67
N GLU A 51 3.52 -2.02 -4.82
CA GLU A 51 3.08 -2.98 -5.86
C GLU A 51 4.18 -3.38 -6.87
N ARG A 52 5.46 -3.18 -6.55
CA ARG A 52 6.59 -3.46 -7.47
C ARG A 52 6.68 -4.90 -7.97
N GLU A 53 6.12 -5.88 -7.28
CA GLU A 53 6.14 -7.28 -7.69
C GLU A 53 5.42 -7.49 -9.04
N VAL A 54 4.24 -6.90 -9.23
CA VAL A 54 3.49 -6.97 -10.50
C VAL A 54 4.22 -6.22 -11.61
N TYR A 55 4.85 -5.09 -11.27
CA TYR A 55 5.68 -4.32 -12.19
C TYR A 55 6.88 -5.12 -12.71
N LEU A 56 7.62 -5.78 -11.81
CA LEU A 56 8.76 -6.61 -12.16
C LEU A 56 8.33 -7.89 -12.90
N ALA A 57 7.20 -8.51 -12.53
CA ALA A 57 6.63 -9.65 -13.23
C ALA A 57 6.30 -9.33 -14.70
N ARG A 58 5.70 -8.17 -14.96
CA ARG A 58 5.46 -7.68 -16.33
C ARG A 58 6.76 -7.51 -17.09
N LEU A 59 7.80 -6.97 -16.47
CA LEU A 59 9.10 -6.81 -17.13
C LEU A 59 9.75 -8.16 -17.45
N VAL A 60 9.70 -9.12 -16.53
CA VAL A 60 10.18 -10.49 -16.78
C VAL A 60 9.45 -11.12 -17.97
N ARG A 61 8.11 -11.00 -18.02
CA ARG A 61 7.29 -11.49 -19.13
C ARG A 61 7.61 -10.78 -20.45
N ASP A 62 7.56 -9.46 -20.44
CA ASP A 62 7.59 -8.64 -21.66
C ASP A 62 8.99 -8.62 -22.29
N LEU A 63 10.04 -8.69 -21.46
CA LEU A 63 11.43 -8.84 -21.92
C LEU A 63 11.81 -10.31 -22.20
N ARG A 64 10.89 -11.26 -22.00
CA ARG A 64 11.09 -12.70 -22.17
C ARG A 64 12.30 -13.22 -21.40
N MET A 65 12.47 -12.74 -20.16
CA MET A 65 13.55 -13.19 -19.29
C MET A 65 13.35 -14.65 -18.88
N PRO A 66 14.43 -15.43 -18.72
CA PRO A 66 14.32 -16.78 -18.20
C PRO A 66 13.78 -16.77 -16.77
N ILE A 67 12.85 -17.68 -16.47
CA ILE A 67 12.21 -17.77 -15.14
C ILE A 67 13.06 -18.54 -14.14
N ALA A 68 13.89 -19.48 -14.61
CA ALA A 68 14.74 -20.31 -13.74
C ALA A 68 15.64 -19.49 -12.78
N PRO A 69 16.31 -18.40 -13.21
CA PRO A 69 17.01 -17.52 -12.27
C PRO A 69 16.12 -16.92 -11.19
N VAL A 70 14.88 -16.51 -11.52
CA VAL A 70 13.93 -15.96 -10.55
C VAL A 70 13.51 -17.02 -9.52
N ILE A 71 13.33 -18.27 -9.95
CA ILE A 71 13.07 -19.40 -9.03
C ILE A 71 14.24 -19.60 -8.07
N GLY A 72 15.48 -19.50 -8.55
CA GLY A 72 16.68 -19.61 -7.71
C GLY A 72 16.78 -18.53 -6.63
N LEU A 73 16.12 -17.39 -6.81
CA LEU A 73 16.07 -16.31 -5.81
C LEU A 73 15.18 -16.63 -4.61
N LEU A 74 14.35 -17.68 -4.66
CA LEU A 74 13.56 -18.15 -3.52
C LEU A 74 14.42 -18.75 -2.39
N ASP A 75 15.70 -19.05 -2.65
CA ASP A 75 16.61 -19.53 -1.60
C ASP A 75 17.33 -18.38 -0.88
N GLY A 76 17.24 -17.15 -1.41
CA GLY A 76 17.90 -15.98 -0.86
C GLY A 76 17.04 -15.23 0.15
N GLU A 77 17.58 -14.95 1.34
CA GLU A 77 16.83 -14.27 2.41
C GLU A 77 16.27 -12.90 1.99
N LYS A 78 17.08 -12.10 1.29
CA LYS A 78 16.73 -10.74 0.82
C LYS A 78 15.86 -10.75 -0.44
N SER A 79 16.15 -11.64 -1.37
CA SER A 79 15.46 -11.72 -2.66
C SER A 79 14.14 -12.48 -2.58
N TYR A 80 13.93 -13.28 -1.53
CA TYR A 80 12.75 -14.13 -1.38
C TYR A 80 11.42 -13.38 -1.53
N PRO A 81 11.14 -12.26 -0.82
CA PRO A 81 9.83 -11.63 -0.87
C PRO A 81 9.48 -11.17 -2.29
N VAL A 82 10.39 -10.43 -2.94
CA VAL A 82 10.19 -9.95 -4.32
C VAL A 82 10.12 -11.10 -5.33
N ALA A 83 10.96 -12.13 -5.19
CA ALA A 83 10.95 -13.28 -6.09
C ALA A 83 9.64 -14.07 -6.00
N LEU A 84 9.15 -14.31 -4.77
CA LEU A 84 7.88 -14.99 -4.56
C LEU A 84 6.72 -14.19 -5.16
N GLY A 85 6.63 -12.88 -4.90
CA GLY A 85 5.58 -12.04 -5.47
C GLY A 85 5.61 -11.95 -6.99
N VAL A 86 6.81 -11.89 -7.59
CA VAL A 86 6.97 -11.93 -9.05
C VAL A 86 6.48 -13.26 -9.62
N LEU A 87 6.86 -14.39 -9.00
CA LEU A 87 6.44 -15.72 -9.46
C LEU A 87 4.95 -15.96 -9.23
N GLU A 88 4.38 -15.44 -8.14
CA GLU A 88 2.93 -15.42 -7.88
C GLU A 88 2.20 -14.71 -9.02
N ALA A 89 2.60 -13.48 -9.35
CA ALA A 89 1.95 -12.69 -10.41
C ALA A 89 2.08 -13.36 -11.79
N LEU A 90 3.24 -13.95 -12.10
CA LEU A 90 3.43 -14.73 -13.32
C LEU A 90 2.56 -16.00 -13.36
N GLY A 91 2.43 -16.71 -12.24
CA GLY A 91 1.59 -17.90 -12.14
C GLY A 91 0.10 -17.58 -12.28
N ARG A 92 -0.37 -16.47 -11.70
CA ARG A 92 -1.73 -15.93 -11.87
C ARG A 92 -2.02 -15.58 -13.34
N ALA A 93 -1.00 -15.16 -14.08
CA ALA A 93 -1.07 -14.93 -15.52
C ALA A 93 -0.98 -16.22 -16.38
N GLY A 94 -0.90 -17.40 -15.76
CA GLY A 94 -0.86 -18.69 -16.46
C GLY A 94 0.53 -19.09 -16.98
N ILE A 95 1.60 -18.47 -16.50
CA ILE A 95 2.96 -18.83 -16.92
C ILE A 95 3.41 -20.11 -16.21
N GLY A 96 3.26 -21.24 -16.91
CA GLY A 96 3.46 -22.58 -16.34
C GLY A 96 4.80 -22.81 -15.63
N ALA A 97 5.91 -22.31 -16.17
CA ALA A 97 7.22 -22.47 -15.53
C ALA A 97 7.31 -21.74 -14.16
N ALA A 98 6.56 -20.65 -13.96
CA ALA A 98 6.46 -20.00 -12.65
C ALA A 98 5.62 -20.86 -11.69
N VAL A 99 4.48 -21.39 -12.17
CA VAL A 99 3.62 -22.31 -11.42
C VAL A 99 4.40 -23.55 -10.95
N ASP A 100 5.10 -24.20 -11.86
CA ASP A 100 5.90 -25.39 -11.57
C ASP A 100 7.04 -25.07 -10.58
N GLY A 101 7.72 -23.93 -10.76
CA GLY A 101 8.80 -23.48 -9.89
C GLY A 101 8.36 -23.24 -8.45
N VAL A 102 7.24 -22.52 -8.25
CA VAL A 102 6.71 -22.29 -6.89
C VAL A 102 6.17 -23.58 -6.29
N ARG A 103 5.46 -24.42 -7.06
CA ARG A 103 5.00 -25.74 -6.58
C ARG A 103 6.17 -26.60 -6.14
N ASP A 104 7.29 -26.54 -6.85
CA ASP A 104 8.51 -27.24 -6.47
C ASP A 104 9.14 -26.70 -5.18
N HIS A 105 9.17 -25.38 -5.03
CA HIS A 105 9.58 -24.73 -3.79
C HIS A 105 8.66 -25.09 -2.61
N VAL A 106 7.34 -25.19 -2.83
CA VAL A 106 6.41 -25.67 -1.79
C VAL A 106 6.75 -27.11 -1.36
N ARG A 107 7.19 -27.97 -2.29
CA ARG A 107 7.56 -29.36 -1.95
C ARG A 107 8.88 -29.46 -1.18
N ARG A 108 9.87 -28.62 -1.50
CA ARG A 108 11.27 -28.84 -1.08
C ARG A 108 11.93 -27.65 -0.38
N GLY A 109 11.43 -26.44 -0.59
CA GLY A 109 12.00 -25.20 -0.09
C GLY A 109 11.84 -25.00 1.41
N VAL A 110 12.71 -24.19 2.00
CA VAL A 110 12.71 -23.90 3.44
C VAL A 110 11.49 -23.06 3.83
N ARG A 111 11.15 -22.04 3.03
CA ARG A 111 10.00 -21.13 3.23
C ARG A 111 8.76 -21.58 2.46
N TRP A 112 8.47 -22.87 2.54
CA TRP A 112 7.38 -23.47 1.76
C TRP A 112 5.99 -23.03 2.24
N VAL A 113 5.83 -22.73 3.54
CA VAL A 113 4.57 -22.27 4.14
C VAL A 113 4.17 -20.92 3.53
N ASP A 114 5.06 -19.93 3.61
CA ASP A 114 4.90 -18.61 3.01
C ASP A 114 4.54 -18.68 1.51
N ALA A 115 5.27 -19.51 0.76
CA ALA A 115 5.02 -19.70 -0.68
C ALA A 115 3.63 -20.30 -0.94
N LEU A 116 3.26 -21.34 -0.17
CA LEU A 116 1.98 -22.02 -0.29
C LEU A 116 0.81 -21.11 0.09
N GLU A 117 0.89 -20.38 1.20
CA GLU A 117 -0.14 -19.44 1.62
C GLU A 117 -0.31 -18.29 0.61
N THR A 118 0.79 -17.82 0.05
CA THR A 118 0.77 -16.76 -0.96
C THR A 118 0.03 -17.22 -2.21
N VAL A 119 0.38 -18.38 -2.77
CA VAL A 119 -0.30 -18.88 -3.98
C VAL A 119 -1.72 -19.35 -3.71
N ALA A 120 -2.03 -19.92 -2.54
CA ALA A 120 -3.37 -20.36 -2.22
C ALA A 120 -4.38 -19.19 -2.10
N ARG A 121 -3.89 -17.98 -1.85
CA ARG A 121 -4.70 -16.77 -1.77
C ARG A 121 -5.11 -16.23 -3.14
N THR A 122 -4.29 -16.44 -4.16
CA THR A 122 -4.43 -15.74 -5.45
C THR A 122 -4.56 -16.67 -6.65
N TRP A 123 -4.04 -17.89 -6.59
CA TRP A 123 -4.10 -18.86 -7.66
C TRP A 123 -5.38 -19.70 -7.59
N PRO A 124 -5.86 -20.19 -8.74
CA PRO A 124 -6.94 -21.17 -8.79
C PRO A 124 -6.60 -22.42 -7.96
N PRO A 125 -7.58 -23.05 -7.28
CA PRO A 125 -7.35 -24.21 -6.42
C PRO A 125 -6.64 -25.39 -7.09
N GLU A 126 -6.86 -25.61 -8.38
CA GLU A 126 -6.21 -26.66 -9.18
C GLU A 126 -4.67 -26.56 -9.21
N TYR A 127 -4.10 -25.40 -8.88
CA TYR A 127 -2.65 -25.19 -8.87
C TYR A 127 -1.99 -25.48 -7.53
N TRP A 128 -2.74 -25.75 -6.46
CA TRP A 128 -2.16 -25.96 -5.13
C TRP A 128 -2.90 -27.00 -4.27
N GLU A 129 -4.18 -27.30 -4.50
CA GLU A 129 -4.93 -28.23 -3.65
C GLU A 129 -4.33 -29.64 -3.61
N ASP A 130 -3.72 -30.08 -4.72
CA ASP A 130 -3.07 -31.38 -4.86
C ASP A 130 -1.70 -31.46 -4.16
N LEU A 131 -1.22 -30.35 -3.58
CA LEU A 131 0.04 -30.31 -2.84
C LEU A 131 -0.09 -30.92 -1.43
N TYR A 132 -1.31 -31.05 -0.89
CA TYR A 132 -1.51 -31.56 0.47
C TYR A 132 -0.76 -32.88 0.76
N PRO A 133 -0.93 -33.96 -0.04
CA PRO A 133 -0.23 -35.22 0.23
C PRO A 133 1.31 -35.10 0.18
N LEU A 134 1.84 -34.06 -0.47
CA LEU A 134 3.28 -33.83 -0.63
C LEU A 134 3.88 -33.05 0.53
N VAL A 135 3.06 -32.30 1.27
CA VAL A 135 3.49 -31.48 2.41
C VAL A 135 2.93 -31.97 3.75
N ALA A 136 2.07 -32.99 3.75
CA ALA A 136 1.43 -33.52 4.95
C ALA A 136 2.42 -33.95 6.04
N ASP A 137 3.53 -34.57 5.66
CA ASP A 137 4.60 -34.98 6.58
C ASP A 137 5.43 -33.80 7.11
N ARG A 138 5.32 -32.64 6.47
CA ARG A 138 6.04 -31.42 6.83
C ARG A 138 5.26 -30.53 7.81
N ILE A 139 3.97 -30.81 8.00
CA ILE A 139 3.07 -30.04 8.87
C ILE A 139 3.56 -30.01 10.32
N ASP A 140 4.08 -31.14 10.83
CA ASP A 140 4.56 -31.24 12.21
C ASP A 140 5.78 -30.35 12.49
N GLY A 141 6.46 -29.88 11.44
CA GLY A 141 7.59 -28.96 11.53
C GLY A 141 7.21 -27.47 11.51
N ILE A 142 5.93 -27.12 11.39
CA ILE A 142 5.46 -25.73 11.42
C ILE A 142 5.46 -25.26 12.88
N GLY A 143 6.24 -24.23 13.19
CA GLY A 143 6.36 -23.71 14.55
C GLY A 143 5.04 -23.07 15.04
N GLU A 144 4.86 -23.00 16.37
CA GLU A 144 3.68 -22.39 17.00
C GLU A 144 3.44 -20.90 16.65
N TYR A 145 4.45 -20.23 16.08
CA TYR A 145 4.44 -18.80 15.75
C TYR A 145 4.11 -18.48 14.28
N ASP A 146 4.13 -19.46 13.36
CA ASP A 146 3.74 -19.27 11.95
C ASP A 146 2.21 -19.43 11.79
N ALA A 147 1.48 -18.74 12.66
CA ALA A 147 0.11 -19.03 13.05
C ALA A 147 -0.87 -19.05 11.86
N TRP A 148 -1.24 -20.27 11.46
CA TRP A 148 -2.47 -20.73 10.79
C TRP A 148 -3.57 -19.66 10.71
N TRP A 149 -3.46 -18.76 9.74
CA TRP A 149 -4.53 -17.82 9.45
C TRP A 149 -5.71 -18.63 8.90
N PRO A 150 -6.97 -18.38 9.31
CA PRO A 150 -8.13 -19.11 8.83
C PRO A 150 -8.47 -18.73 7.37
N ALA A 151 -7.57 -19.07 6.45
CA ALA A 151 -7.67 -18.87 5.02
C ALA A 151 -7.21 -20.13 4.27
N ALA A 152 -7.30 -20.10 2.94
CA ALA A 152 -6.68 -21.12 2.11
C ALA A 152 -5.13 -21.07 2.27
N PRO A 153 -4.45 -22.22 2.21
CA PRO A 153 -4.99 -23.55 1.91
C PRO A 153 -5.57 -24.27 3.14
N TRP A 154 -5.29 -23.78 4.35
CA TRP A 154 -5.52 -24.50 5.60
C TRP A 154 -6.99 -24.80 5.84
N THR A 155 -7.87 -23.84 5.59
CA THR A 155 -9.32 -24.03 5.70
C THR A 155 -9.85 -25.09 4.73
N VAL A 156 -9.23 -25.26 3.57
CA VAL A 156 -9.61 -26.28 2.57
C VAL A 156 -9.10 -27.67 2.96
N TRP A 157 -7.98 -27.73 3.67
CA TRP A 157 -7.37 -28.99 4.13
C TRP A 157 -7.80 -29.41 5.54
N ALA A 158 -8.51 -28.56 6.29
CA ALA A 158 -8.98 -28.86 7.64
C ALA A 158 -9.82 -30.14 7.74
N ASP A 159 -10.68 -30.39 6.75
CA ASP A 159 -11.50 -31.62 6.70
C ASP A 159 -10.66 -32.89 6.41
N ARG A 160 -9.41 -32.72 5.99
CA ARG A 160 -8.49 -33.81 5.58
C ARG A 160 -7.43 -34.11 6.64
N ASP A 161 -7.18 -33.18 7.57
CA ASP A 161 -6.12 -33.29 8.58
C ASP A 161 -6.58 -32.70 9.93
N GLU A 162 -6.74 -33.58 10.93
CA GLU A 162 -7.15 -33.17 12.28
C GLU A 162 -6.15 -32.19 12.92
N ARG A 163 -4.86 -32.24 12.55
CA ARG A 163 -3.83 -31.31 13.06
C ARG A 163 -4.10 -29.88 12.57
N ILE A 164 -4.43 -29.74 11.28
CA ILE A 164 -4.79 -28.45 10.67
C ILE A 164 -6.09 -27.93 11.29
N ALA A 165 -7.10 -28.80 11.44
CA ALA A 165 -8.38 -28.42 12.05
C ALA A 165 -8.20 -27.92 13.49
N ALA A 166 -7.42 -28.64 14.30
CA ALA A 166 -7.11 -28.25 15.67
C ALA A 166 -6.34 -26.91 15.73
N ALA A 167 -5.39 -26.70 14.82
CA ALA A 167 -4.62 -25.46 14.74
C ALA A 167 -5.50 -24.26 14.38
N ILE A 168 -6.39 -24.38 13.39
CA ILE A 168 -7.35 -23.33 13.02
C ILE A 168 -8.29 -23.03 14.19
N GLN A 169 -8.77 -24.05 14.91
CA GLN A 169 -9.64 -23.85 16.07
C GLN A 169 -8.90 -23.12 17.20
N ALA A 170 -7.65 -23.49 17.47
CA ALA A 170 -6.81 -22.82 18.45
C ALA A 170 -6.58 -21.33 18.08
N THR A 171 -6.30 -21.03 16.81
CA THR A 171 -6.16 -19.65 16.33
C THR A 171 -7.48 -18.88 16.42
N SER A 172 -8.61 -19.49 16.05
CA SER A 172 -9.93 -18.86 16.11
C SER A 172 -10.32 -18.51 17.56
N ASN A 173 -10.00 -19.37 18.52
CA ASN A 173 -10.20 -19.10 19.95
C ASN A 173 -9.32 -17.95 20.46
N ARG A 174 -8.10 -17.78 19.92
CA ARG A 174 -7.25 -16.61 20.20
C ARG A 174 -7.83 -15.32 19.61
N HIS A 175 -8.54 -15.41 18.50
CA HIS A 175 -9.14 -14.29 17.76
C HIS A 175 -10.64 -14.13 18.04
N GLU A 176 -11.15 -14.59 19.19
CA GLU A 176 -12.50 -14.21 19.64
C GLU A 176 -12.69 -12.70 19.43
N ARG A 177 -13.74 -12.33 18.68
CA ARG A 177 -14.02 -10.94 18.29
C ARG A 177 -13.76 -10.04 19.50
N PRO A 178 -13.04 -8.93 19.35
CA PRO A 178 -12.75 -8.06 20.48
C PRO A 178 -14.08 -7.75 21.17
N ARG A 179 -14.21 -8.17 22.42
CA ARG A 179 -15.39 -7.83 23.23
C ARG A 179 -15.57 -6.32 23.11
N ARG A 180 -16.80 -5.87 22.91
CA ARG A 180 -17.15 -4.44 22.92
C ARG A 180 -17.66 -4.11 24.32
N PRO A 181 -16.80 -3.97 25.34
CA PRO A 181 -17.23 -3.80 26.73
C PRO A 181 -18.07 -2.53 26.92
N PHE A 182 -17.97 -1.59 25.99
CA PHE A 182 -18.59 -0.27 26.04
C PHE A 182 -19.71 -0.05 25.02
N ALA A 183 -20.18 -1.10 24.33
CA ALA A 183 -21.19 -0.98 23.27
C ALA A 183 -22.43 -0.18 23.72
N ASP A 184 -22.90 -0.47 24.94
CA ASP A 184 -24.10 0.16 25.53
C ASP A 184 -23.76 1.32 26.49
N THR A 185 -22.48 1.67 26.64
CA THR A 185 -22.03 2.74 27.55
C THR A 185 -22.24 4.11 26.91
N PRO A 186 -22.90 5.09 27.56
CA PRO A 186 -23.08 6.45 27.02
C PRO A 186 -21.76 7.19 26.74
N ALA A 187 -21.74 8.08 25.73
CA ALA A 187 -20.53 8.83 25.36
C ALA A 187 -19.95 9.66 26.51
N ALA A 188 -20.81 10.31 27.32
CA ALA A 188 -20.38 11.05 28.51
C ALA A 188 -19.59 10.18 29.49
N THR A 189 -20.03 8.94 29.73
CA THR A 189 -19.34 7.99 30.60
C THR A 189 -17.99 7.55 30.01
N LEU A 190 -17.90 7.42 28.69
CA LEU A 190 -16.62 7.12 28.01
C LEU A 190 -15.64 8.29 28.13
N LEU A 191 -16.12 9.53 27.99
CA LEU A 191 -15.30 10.72 28.20
C LEU A 191 -14.81 10.82 29.65
N ASP A 192 -15.67 10.53 30.62
CA ASP A 192 -15.27 10.50 32.03
C ASP A 192 -14.22 9.41 32.30
N LEU A 193 -14.35 8.25 31.67
CA LEU A 193 -13.34 7.18 31.72
C LEU A 193 -11.99 7.64 31.14
N LEU A 194 -12.01 8.33 30.00
CA LEU A 194 -10.80 8.89 29.38
C LEU A 194 -10.15 9.95 30.27
N ARG A 195 -10.94 10.80 30.95
CA ARG A 195 -10.41 11.81 31.88
C ARG A 195 -9.80 11.23 33.14
N GLN A 196 -10.28 10.07 33.62
CA GLN A 196 -9.88 9.50 34.91
C GLN A 196 -8.55 8.75 34.88
N GLY A 197 -7.90 8.57 33.72
CA GLY A 197 -6.51 8.09 33.64
C GLY A 197 -6.28 6.63 34.00
N GLN A 198 -7.31 5.85 34.34
CA GLN A 198 -7.14 4.48 34.80
C GLN A 198 -7.33 3.48 33.65
N ARG A 199 -6.22 2.85 33.25
CA ARG A 199 -6.05 1.69 32.34
C ARG A 199 -6.04 1.99 30.82
N ALA A 200 -4.85 1.91 30.24
CA ALA A 200 -4.60 2.07 28.79
C ALA A 200 -5.43 1.11 27.90
N ASP A 201 -5.73 -0.10 28.37
CA ASP A 201 -6.55 -1.06 27.59
C ASP A 201 -8.01 -0.62 27.48
N ASP A 202 -8.58 -0.04 28.55
CA ASP A 202 -9.94 0.48 28.57
C ASP A 202 -10.06 1.74 27.68
N TRP A 203 -9.00 2.55 27.59
CA TRP A 203 -8.93 3.71 26.69
C TRP A 203 -9.02 3.33 25.21
N SER A 204 -8.27 2.30 24.82
CA SER A 204 -8.26 1.78 23.45
C SER A 204 -9.66 1.32 23.03
N ALA A 205 -10.36 0.60 23.91
CA ALA A 205 -11.73 0.16 23.67
C ALA A 205 -12.74 1.33 23.68
N ALA A 206 -12.59 2.31 24.58
CA ALA A 206 -13.45 3.49 24.66
C ALA A 206 -13.32 4.39 23.41
N LEU A 207 -12.10 4.71 22.99
CA LEU A 207 -11.83 5.46 21.75
C LEU A 207 -12.34 4.70 20.52
N GLY A 208 -12.11 3.38 20.48
CA GLY A 208 -12.65 2.52 19.43
C GLY A 208 -14.18 2.53 19.36
N GLU A 209 -14.85 2.68 20.49
CA GLU A 209 -16.31 2.80 20.56
C GLU A 209 -16.80 4.21 20.19
N LEU A 210 -16.12 5.27 20.63
CA LEU A 210 -16.42 6.65 20.23
C LEU A 210 -16.28 6.84 18.71
N ARG A 211 -15.27 6.23 18.07
CA ARG A 211 -15.10 6.26 16.60
C ARG A 211 -16.29 5.70 15.82
N ARG A 212 -17.07 4.78 16.41
CA ARG A 212 -18.20 4.12 15.74
C ARG A 212 -19.51 4.89 15.85
N ARG A 213 -19.51 6.02 16.53
CA ARG A 213 -20.69 6.81 16.89
C ARG A 213 -20.67 8.16 16.18
N PRO A 214 -21.78 8.92 16.18
CA PRO A 214 -21.75 10.31 15.75
C PRO A 214 -20.64 11.10 16.46
N PRO A 215 -20.02 12.10 15.79
CA PRO A 215 -18.93 12.87 16.37
C PRO A 215 -19.27 13.44 17.74
N GLU A 216 -18.33 13.29 18.70
CA GLU A 216 -18.45 13.78 20.08
C GLU A 216 -17.44 14.92 20.31
N PRO A 217 -17.83 16.20 20.16
CA PRO A 217 -16.89 17.33 20.23
C PRO A 217 -16.13 17.42 21.55
N ALA A 218 -16.69 16.93 22.65
CA ALA A 218 -16.04 16.96 23.96
C ALA A 218 -14.75 16.11 24.02
N VAL A 219 -14.50 15.22 23.05
CA VAL A 219 -13.19 14.57 22.88
C VAL A 219 -12.08 15.59 22.59
N LEU A 220 -12.38 16.66 21.83
CA LEU A 220 -11.40 17.68 21.47
C LEU A 220 -10.92 18.48 22.70
N GLU A 221 -11.72 18.55 23.76
CA GLU A 221 -11.38 19.24 25.02
C GLU A 221 -10.33 18.48 25.82
N ILE A 222 -10.23 17.16 25.64
CA ILE A 222 -9.30 16.27 26.36
C ILE A 222 -8.20 15.71 25.45
N ALA A 223 -8.24 16.02 24.14
CA ALA A 223 -7.37 15.40 23.15
C ALA A 223 -5.88 15.63 23.42
N GLU A 224 -5.50 16.82 23.92
CA GLU A 224 -4.11 17.16 24.22
C GLU A 224 -3.55 16.31 25.37
N ASP A 225 -4.34 16.13 26.43
CA ASP A 225 -3.98 15.27 27.57
C ASP A 225 -3.83 13.81 27.14
N LEU A 226 -4.67 13.36 26.21
CA LEU A 226 -4.64 11.98 25.70
C LEU A 226 -3.50 11.74 24.69
N ALA A 227 -2.99 12.77 24.03
CA ALA A 227 -2.01 12.62 22.95
C ALA A 227 -0.62 12.14 23.43
N GLY A 228 -0.31 12.33 24.71
CA GLY A 228 0.95 11.87 25.33
C GLY A 228 0.95 10.41 25.80
N GLU A 229 -0.19 9.73 25.71
CA GLU A 229 -0.42 8.44 26.38
C GLU A 229 -0.42 7.24 25.42
N ARG A 230 -0.29 6.03 25.99
CA ARG A 230 -0.45 4.78 25.23
C ARG A 230 -1.87 4.68 24.66
N GLY A 231 -2.01 4.81 23.34
CA GLY A 231 -3.31 4.76 22.64
C GLY A 231 -3.55 5.90 21.64
N ALA A 232 -2.62 6.86 21.52
CA ALA A 232 -2.71 8.00 20.60
C ALA A 232 -3.14 7.63 19.16
N GLY A 233 -2.71 6.47 18.64
CA GLY A 233 -3.15 5.97 17.34
C GLY A 233 -4.67 5.92 17.14
N ARG A 234 -5.43 5.49 18.16
CA ARG A 234 -6.90 5.46 18.08
C ARG A 234 -7.53 6.84 18.26
N LEU A 235 -6.90 7.70 19.06
CA LEU A 235 -7.33 9.09 19.21
C LEU A 235 -7.27 9.83 17.87
N HIS A 236 -6.18 9.67 17.11
CA HIS A 236 -6.04 10.27 15.78
C HIS A 236 -7.21 9.87 14.87
N GLY A 237 -7.53 8.57 14.81
CA GLY A 237 -8.67 8.09 14.02
C GLY A 237 -10.04 8.57 14.52
N VAL A 238 -10.22 8.81 15.82
CA VAL A 238 -11.46 9.40 16.34
C VAL A 238 -11.59 10.86 15.86
N ILE A 239 -10.53 11.64 15.96
CA ILE A 239 -10.52 13.06 15.59
C ILE A 239 -10.72 13.24 14.08
N GLU A 240 -10.09 12.41 13.25
CA GLU A 240 -10.22 12.47 11.80
C GLU A 240 -11.67 12.22 11.34
N GLU A 241 -12.36 11.26 11.94
CA GLU A 241 -13.77 10.93 11.61
C GLU A 241 -14.76 12.02 12.07
N MET A 242 -14.35 12.98 12.91
CA MET A 242 -15.20 14.12 13.28
C MET A 242 -15.37 15.12 12.13
N GLY A 243 -14.50 15.07 11.13
CA GLY A 243 -14.53 15.95 9.97
C GLY A 243 -14.48 17.43 10.32
N ASP A 244 -15.42 18.21 9.77
CA ASP A 244 -15.47 19.67 9.90
C ASP A 244 -15.51 20.15 11.36
N VAL A 245 -16.06 19.34 12.27
CA VAL A 245 -16.13 19.63 13.72
C VAL A 245 -14.72 19.80 14.31
N ALA A 246 -13.72 19.07 13.80
CA ALA A 246 -12.34 19.13 14.28
C ALA A 246 -11.52 20.29 13.71
N VAL A 247 -11.98 20.95 12.63
CA VAL A 247 -11.20 21.98 11.92
C VAL A 247 -10.78 23.16 12.83
N PRO A 248 -11.65 23.73 13.68
CA PRO A 248 -11.23 24.81 14.58
C PRO A 248 -10.13 24.39 15.57
N ALA A 249 -10.12 23.12 16.02
CA ALA A 249 -9.08 22.60 16.90
C ALA A 249 -7.78 22.36 16.12
N ALA A 250 -7.88 21.75 14.93
CA ALA A 250 -6.74 21.53 14.04
C ALA A 250 -6.00 22.83 13.70
N ARG A 251 -6.72 23.91 13.39
CA ARG A 251 -6.14 25.24 13.15
C ARG A 251 -5.35 25.78 14.33
N ARG A 252 -5.80 25.54 15.57
CA ARG A 252 -5.03 25.95 16.77
C ARG A 252 -3.77 25.10 16.90
N TRP A 253 -3.89 23.78 16.77
CA TRP A 253 -2.77 22.85 16.96
C TRP A 253 -1.62 23.08 15.99
N VAL A 254 -1.90 23.37 14.71
CA VAL A 254 -0.82 23.64 13.72
C VAL A 254 -0.05 24.95 13.98
N THR A 255 -0.58 25.86 14.81
CA THR A 255 0.11 27.11 15.16
C THR A 255 1.07 26.96 16.35
N VAL A 256 0.96 25.85 17.08
CA VAL A 256 1.81 25.57 18.24
C VAL A 256 2.98 24.69 17.78
N ALA A 257 4.20 25.20 17.98
CA ALA A 257 5.41 24.44 17.65
C ALA A 257 5.43 23.10 18.41
N ASP A 258 5.77 22.02 17.70
CA ASP A 258 5.89 20.66 18.24
C ASP A 258 4.65 20.13 18.96
N HIS A 259 3.45 20.60 18.58
CA HIS A 259 2.21 20.11 19.16
C HIS A 259 2.04 18.59 18.90
N PRO A 260 1.67 17.77 19.91
CA PRO A 260 1.61 16.31 19.76
C PRO A 260 0.54 15.86 18.75
N LEU A 261 -0.47 16.69 18.48
CA LEU A 261 -1.51 16.46 17.47
C LEU A 261 -1.23 17.15 16.12
N THR A 262 -0.01 17.65 15.87
CA THR A 262 0.30 18.36 14.61
C THR A 262 -0.05 17.52 13.38
N TRP A 263 0.34 16.25 13.34
CA TRP A 263 0.05 15.38 12.20
C TRP A 263 -1.45 15.16 11.98
N THR A 264 -2.20 14.86 13.05
CA THR A 264 -3.66 14.73 12.99
C THR A 264 -4.32 16.01 12.53
N ALA A 265 -3.85 17.17 13.03
CA ALA A 265 -4.35 18.46 12.62
C ALA A 265 -4.14 18.67 11.12
N LEU A 266 -2.95 18.38 10.59
CA LEU A 266 -2.66 18.48 9.17
C LEU A 266 -3.57 17.56 8.33
N ARG A 267 -3.83 16.31 8.77
CA ARG A 267 -4.75 15.40 8.08
C ARG A 267 -6.20 15.89 8.08
N VAL A 268 -6.68 16.43 9.21
CA VAL A 268 -8.00 17.06 9.31
C VAL A 268 -8.10 18.25 8.36
N LEU A 269 -7.10 19.15 8.34
CA LEU A 269 -7.10 20.31 7.44
C LEU A 269 -7.00 19.88 5.96
N ALA A 270 -6.24 18.83 5.65
CA ALA A 270 -6.14 18.31 4.29
C ALA A 270 -7.50 17.81 3.79
N ALA A 271 -8.25 17.09 4.62
CA ALA A 271 -9.57 16.55 4.26
C ALA A 271 -10.71 17.58 4.33
N HIS A 272 -10.70 18.48 5.33
CA HIS A 272 -11.86 19.31 5.71
C HIS A 272 -11.59 20.83 5.74
N GLY A 273 -10.33 21.25 5.66
CA GLY A 273 -9.96 22.67 5.65
C GLY A 273 -10.43 23.42 4.40
N ASP A 274 -10.18 24.72 4.38
CA ASP A 274 -10.46 25.62 3.26
C ASP A 274 -9.18 26.28 2.72
N ALA A 275 -9.33 27.21 1.77
CA ALA A 275 -8.20 27.90 1.13
C ALA A 275 -7.28 28.65 2.13
N GLY A 276 -7.81 29.03 3.30
CA GLY A 276 -7.03 29.64 4.38
C GLY A 276 -6.05 28.69 5.06
N ASP A 277 -6.25 27.37 4.93
CA ASP A 277 -5.40 26.35 5.55
C ASP A 277 -4.23 25.93 4.65
N ALA A 278 -4.18 26.38 3.39
CA ALA A 278 -3.12 26.05 2.45
C ALA A 278 -1.69 26.35 2.96
N PRO A 279 -1.41 27.48 3.66
CA PRO A 279 -0.08 27.72 4.23
C PRO A 279 0.32 26.67 5.29
N ALA A 280 -0.62 26.22 6.12
CA ALA A 280 -0.35 25.20 7.13
C ALA A 280 -0.06 23.84 6.49
N LEU A 281 -0.81 23.46 5.45
CA LEU A 281 -0.56 22.24 4.69
C LEU A 281 0.79 22.27 3.96
N ALA A 282 1.17 23.42 3.39
CA ALA A 282 2.47 23.60 2.75
C ALA A 282 3.62 23.48 3.76
N ALA A 283 3.50 24.12 4.94
CA ALA A 283 4.44 23.94 6.04
C ALA A 283 4.48 22.48 6.56
N GLY A 284 3.36 21.76 6.47
CA GLY A 284 3.29 20.33 6.77
C GLY A 284 4.21 19.46 5.90
N LEU A 285 4.46 19.83 4.64
CA LEU A 285 5.42 19.13 3.79
C LEU A 285 6.86 19.31 4.32
N GLU A 286 7.20 20.51 4.79
CA GLU A 286 8.51 20.79 5.42
C GLU A 286 8.65 20.05 6.77
N TRP A 287 7.56 19.95 7.51
CA TRP A 287 7.49 19.19 8.77
C TRP A 287 7.78 17.69 8.57
N LEU A 288 7.29 17.10 7.47
CA LEU A 288 7.59 15.72 7.07
C LEU A 288 9.06 15.56 6.62
N ASP A 289 9.62 16.55 5.91
CA ASP A 289 11.03 16.51 5.47
C ASP A 289 12.00 16.43 6.67
N ALA A 290 11.66 17.05 7.79
CA ALA A 290 12.43 16.99 9.04
C ALA A 290 12.36 15.61 9.75
N ARG A 291 11.52 14.68 9.27
CA ARG A 291 11.27 13.37 9.88
C ARG A 291 11.57 12.24 8.89
N PRO A 292 12.85 11.98 8.55
CA PRO A 292 13.22 11.06 7.48
C PRO A 292 12.87 9.59 7.74
N ASN A 293 12.56 9.21 8.99
CA ASN A 293 12.13 7.87 9.36
C ASN A 293 10.59 7.69 9.30
N ASP A 294 9.84 8.78 9.11
CA ASP A 294 8.38 8.82 9.07
C ASP A 294 7.93 9.60 7.82
N ARG A 295 8.28 9.05 6.65
CA ARG A 295 8.08 9.68 5.35
C ARG A 295 6.74 9.32 4.70
N CYS A 296 5.81 8.77 5.46
CA CYS A 296 4.46 8.52 4.99
C CYS A 296 3.58 9.75 5.30
N GLY A 297 2.61 10.02 4.43
CA GLY A 297 1.65 11.12 4.58
C GLY A 297 1.79 12.27 3.57
N TYR A 298 2.81 12.31 2.70
CA TYR A 298 2.90 13.40 1.71
C TYR A 298 1.70 13.40 0.76
N HIS A 299 1.14 12.22 0.45
CA HIS A 299 -0.01 12.10 -0.44
C HIS A 299 -1.28 12.74 0.16
N ASP A 300 -1.49 12.64 1.47
CA ASP A 300 -2.60 13.29 2.18
C ASP A 300 -2.49 14.81 2.04
N LEU A 301 -1.30 15.37 2.29
CA LEU A 301 -1.06 16.81 2.17
C LEU A 301 -1.14 17.29 0.73
N ALA A 302 -0.61 16.53 -0.23
CA ALA A 302 -0.69 16.87 -1.66
C ALA A 302 -2.14 16.95 -2.14
N ARG A 303 -2.97 15.96 -1.80
CA ARG A 303 -4.41 15.96 -2.10
C ARG A 303 -5.13 17.11 -1.40
N GLY A 304 -4.81 17.37 -0.14
CA GLY A 304 -5.35 18.49 0.61
C GLY A 304 -5.04 19.84 -0.05
N LEU A 305 -3.78 20.08 -0.42
CA LEU A 305 -3.33 21.29 -1.12
C LEU A 305 -4.03 21.46 -2.47
N ALA A 306 -4.18 20.39 -3.24
CA ALA A 306 -4.92 20.42 -4.50
C ALA A 306 -6.40 20.76 -4.32
N ARG A 307 -7.02 20.22 -3.27
CA ARG A 307 -8.43 20.48 -2.93
C ARG A 307 -8.66 21.93 -2.49
N VAL A 308 -7.83 22.45 -1.58
CA VAL A 308 -8.01 23.81 -1.04
C VAL A 308 -7.52 24.91 -1.99
N GLY A 309 -6.51 24.61 -2.80
CA GLY A 309 -5.92 25.52 -3.77
C GLY A 309 -5.25 26.76 -3.15
N GLY A 310 -5.16 27.83 -3.95
CA GLY A 310 -4.59 29.11 -3.54
C GLY A 310 -3.07 29.24 -3.74
N PRO A 311 -2.49 30.42 -3.46
CA PRO A 311 -1.08 30.71 -3.77
C PRO A 311 -0.08 29.79 -3.06
N ALA A 312 -0.36 29.38 -1.82
CA ALA A 312 0.50 28.46 -1.08
C ALA A 312 0.49 27.04 -1.70
N ALA A 313 -0.64 26.58 -2.22
CA ALA A 313 -0.70 25.30 -2.95
C ALA A 313 0.10 25.35 -4.26
N VAL A 314 0.02 26.45 -5.01
CA VAL A 314 0.82 26.63 -6.24
C VAL A 314 2.32 26.68 -5.93
N ALA A 315 2.71 27.29 -4.80
CA ALA A 315 4.12 27.41 -4.42
C ALA A 315 4.82 26.05 -4.22
N VAL A 316 4.08 24.98 -3.92
CA VAL A 316 4.64 23.64 -3.69
C VAL A 316 4.69 22.76 -4.95
N VAL A 317 4.20 23.21 -6.10
CA VAL A 317 4.15 22.40 -7.34
C VAL A 317 5.52 21.83 -7.71
N SER A 318 6.58 22.65 -7.65
CA SER A 318 7.95 22.19 -7.89
C SER A 318 8.37 21.08 -6.94
N ARG A 319 7.91 21.11 -5.68
CA ARG A 319 8.18 20.07 -4.68
C ARG A 319 7.44 18.78 -5.03
N LEU A 320 6.16 18.85 -5.42
CA LEU A 320 5.38 17.70 -5.86
C LEU A 320 6.03 17.01 -7.08
N HIS A 321 6.58 17.79 -8.01
CA HIS A 321 7.35 17.24 -9.12
C HIS A 321 8.63 16.50 -8.70
N GLN A 322 9.27 16.90 -7.60
CA GLN A 322 10.43 16.17 -7.04
C GLN A 322 9.98 14.89 -6.33
N LEU A 323 8.89 14.96 -5.56
CA LEU A 323 8.32 13.82 -4.82
C LEU A 323 7.88 12.68 -5.73
N TRP A 324 7.50 12.96 -6.99
CA TRP A 324 7.27 11.93 -8.02
C TRP A 324 8.42 10.90 -8.12
N PHE A 325 9.66 11.33 -7.88
CA PHE A 325 10.85 10.48 -7.95
C PHE A 325 11.26 9.86 -6.61
N SER A 326 10.41 9.96 -5.59
CA SER A 326 10.65 9.33 -4.29
C SER A 326 10.58 7.80 -4.40
N PRO A 327 11.24 7.07 -3.47
CA PRO A 327 11.08 5.62 -3.34
C PRO A 327 9.74 5.20 -2.72
N HIS A 328 8.88 6.14 -2.32
CA HIS A 328 7.56 5.88 -1.76
C HIS A 328 6.52 5.84 -2.89
N SER A 329 6.54 4.75 -3.67
CA SER A 329 5.68 4.66 -4.86
C SER A 329 4.20 4.70 -4.52
N TYR A 330 3.75 4.05 -3.44
CA TYR A 330 2.34 4.09 -2.98
C TYR A 330 1.74 5.51 -2.91
N GLU A 331 2.54 6.51 -2.52
CA GLU A 331 2.08 7.90 -2.41
C GLU A 331 1.97 8.65 -3.74
N ARG A 332 2.58 8.11 -4.80
CA ARG A 332 2.77 8.75 -6.10
C ARG A 332 1.44 9.11 -6.77
N ALA A 333 0.39 8.32 -6.53
CA ALA A 333 -0.95 8.64 -7.02
C ALA A 333 -1.46 9.96 -6.45
N GLY A 334 -1.24 10.24 -5.16
CA GLY A 334 -1.61 11.51 -4.55
C GLY A 334 -0.82 12.69 -5.12
N TYR A 335 0.46 12.51 -5.43
CA TYR A 335 1.26 13.56 -6.08
C TYR A 335 0.76 13.83 -7.51
N LEU A 336 0.44 12.79 -8.28
CA LEU A 336 -0.04 12.93 -9.64
C LEU A 336 -1.40 13.63 -9.68
N ASP A 337 -2.33 13.21 -8.82
CA ASP A 337 -3.66 13.80 -8.68
C ASP A 337 -3.58 15.30 -8.33
N ALA A 338 -2.69 15.64 -7.38
CA ALA A 338 -2.44 17.02 -7.02
C ALA A 338 -1.83 17.84 -8.18
N LEU A 339 -0.88 17.27 -8.92
CA LEU A 339 -0.27 17.92 -10.08
C LEU A 339 -1.26 18.12 -11.23
N VAL A 340 -2.13 17.15 -11.51
CA VAL A 340 -3.20 17.29 -12.52
C VAL A 340 -4.10 18.49 -12.20
N THR A 341 -4.35 18.74 -10.91
CA THR A 341 -5.19 19.85 -10.45
C THR A 341 -4.46 21.19 -10.43
N LEU A 342 -3.23 21.23 -9.92
CA LEU A 342 -2.48 22.47 -9.66
C LEU A 342 -1.60 22.92 -10.84
N ASP A 343 -1.17 21.99 -11.70
CA ASP A 343 -0.25 22.22 -12.82
C ASP A 343 -0.50 21.20 -13.95
N ALA A 344 -1.69 21.27 -14.55
CA ALA A 344 -2.14 20.31 -15.56
C ALA A 344 -1.17 20.17 -16.75
N ASP A 345 -0.52 21.27 -17.18
CA ASP A 345 0.44 21.28 -18.27
C ASP A 345 1.77 20.62 -17.85
N GLY A 346 2.30 20.95 -16.67
CA GLY A 346 3.51 20.31 -16.13
C GLY A 346 3.33 18.84 -15.78
N ALA A 347 2.09 18.41 -15.49
CA ALA A 347 1.75 17.02 -15.18
C ALA A 347 1.78 16.09 -16.40
N GLN A 348 1.63 16.59 -17.63
CA GLN A 348 1.41 15.77 -18.84
C GLN A 348 2.43 14.63 -19.02
N ARG A 349 3.72 14.90 -18.80
CA ARG A 349 4.77 13.87 -18.92
C ARG A 349 4.60 12.75 -17.89
N LYS A 350 4.21 13.09 -16.66
CA LYS A 350 4.00 12.13 -15.57
C LYS A 350 2.71 11.34 -15.74
N ILE A 351 1.67 11.96 -16.30
CA ILE A 351 0.44 11.28 -16.68
C ILE A 351 0.74 10.18 -17.70
N VAL A 352 1.49 10.49 -18.77
CA VAL A 352 1.87 9.49 -19.78
C VAL A 352 2.79 8.43 -19.17
N GLU A 353 3.81 8.84 -18.41
CA GLU A 353 4.70 7.91 -17.67
C GLU A 353 3.88 6.95 -16.77
N GLY A 354 2.84 7.48 -16.13
CA GLY A 354 1.98 6.78 -15.20
C GLY A 354 1.30 5.53 -15.78
N LEU A 355 1.15 5.42 -17.11
CA LEU A 355 0.59 4.24 -17.76
C LEU A 355 1.44 2.97 -17.56
N TRP A 356 2.71 3.13 -17.18
CA TRP A 356 3.67 2.04 -16.93
C TRP A 356 4.12 1.98 -15.46
N ASP A 357 3.58 2.82 -14.58
CA ASP A 357 4.00 2.88 -13.19
C ASP A 357 3.73 1.58 -12.42
N CYS A 358 4.44 1.35 -11.31
CA CYS A 358 4.24 0.16 -10.48
C CYS A 358 2.92 0.20 -9.71
N GLU A 359 2.42 1.38 -9.35
CA GLU A 359 1.17 1.50 -8.59
C GLU A 359 -0.07 1.50 -9.50
N ALA A 360 -1.05 0.65 -9.20
CA ALA A 360 -2.32 0.60 -9.91
C ALA A 360 -3.07 1.93 -9.90
N ASP A 361 -3.07 2.66 -8.79
CA ASP A 361 -3.74 3.95 -8.69
C ASP A 361 -3.11 5.02 -9.59
N VAL A 362 -1.78 4.99 -9.76
CA VAL A 362 -1.09 5.86 -10.72
C VAL A 362 -1.50 5.50 -12.15
N ARG A 363 -1.55 4.19 -12.48
CA ARG A 363 -2.02 3.73 -13.80
C ARG A 363 -3.48 4.12 -14.04
N LEU A 364 -4.34 4.02 -13.03
CA LEU A 364 -5.75 4.39 -13.12
C LEU A 364 -5.94 5.88 -13.43
N LEU A 365 -5.21 6.76 -12.73
CA LEU A 365 -5.19 8.19 -13.02
C LEU A 365 -4.65 8.45 -14.44
N ALA A 366 -3.56 7.81 -14.81
CA ALA A 366 -2.97 7.94 -16.14
C ALA A 366 -3.95 7.55 -17.26
N VAL A 367 -4.68 6.44 -17.10
CA VAL A 367 -5.72 5.97 -18.05
C VAL A 367 -6.83 7.01 -18.23
N ARG A 368 -7.24 7.66 -17.14
CA ARG A 368 -8.31 8.68 -17.14
C ARG A 368 -7.88 9.98 -17.80
N HIS A 369 -6.64 10.42 -17.57
CA HIS A 369 -6.19 11.76 -17.96
C HIS A 369 -5.35 11.81 -19.24
N THR A 370 -4.73 10.71 -19.69
CA THR A 370 -3.91 10.73 -20.90
C THR A 370 -4.79 10.98 -22.13
N PRO A 371 -4.47 11.97 -22.99
CA PRO A 371 -5.17 12.19 -24.26
C PRO A 371 -5.09 10.96 -25.16
N MET A 372 -6.18 10.69 -25.90
CA MET A 372 -6.25 9.51 -26.78
C MET A 372 -5.36 9.68 -28.01
N ASP A 373 -4.35 8.82 -28.15
CA ASP A 373 -3.54 8.63 -29.34
C ASP A 373 -3.30 7.13 -29.59
N ASP A 374 -2.50 6.79 -30.60
CA ASP A 374 -2.21 5.40 -30.96
C ASP A 374 -1.37 4.67 -29.90
N LEU A 375 -0.51 5.40 -29.18
CA LEU A 375 0.30 4.82 -28.10
C LEU A 375 -0.61 4.45 -26.93
N LEU A 376 -1.49 5.36 -26.51
CA LEU A 376 -2.47 5.13 -25.46
C LEU A 376 -3.39 3.97 -25.85
N ARG A 377 -3.93 3.96 -27.08
CA ARG A 377 -4.83 2.87 -27.52
C ARG A 377 -4.20 1.49 -27.34
N ARG A 378 -2.98 1.30 -27.83
CA ARG A 378 -2.22 0.04 -27.64
C ARG A 378 -1.98 -0.28 -26.17
N ARG A 379 -1.66 0.74 -25.37
CA ARG A 379 -1.42 0.56 -23.94
C ARG A 379 -2.69 0.20 -23.18
N LEU A 380 -3.84 0.79 -23.52
CA LEU A 380 -5.13 0.44 -22.93
C LEU A 380 -5.56 -0.99 -23.30
N GLU A 381 -5.34 -1.42 -24.54
CA GLU A 381 -5.57 -2.81 -24.96
C GLU A 381 -4.73 -3.78 -24.12
N TYR A 382 -3.43 -3.49 -23.98
CA TYR A 382 -2.55 -4.25 -23.09
C TYR A 382 -3.10 -4.29 -21.65
N LEU A 383 -3.44 -3.14 -21.06
CA LEU A 383 -3.87 -3.08 -19.66
C LEU A 383 -5.21 -3.81 -19.45
N ARG A 384 -6.15 -3.69 -20.39
CA ARG A 384 -7.45 -4.40 -20.37
C ARG A 384 -7.26 -5.91 -20.35
N ASP A 385 -6.33 -6.40 -21.16
CA ASP A 385 -6.16 -7.84 -21.42
C ASP A 385 -5.14 -8.49 -20.47
N ASP A 386 -4.38 -7.70 -19.71
CA ASP A 386 -3.37 -8.22 -18.78
C ASP A 386 -4.02 -8.86 -17.54
N PRO A 387 -3.87 -10.19 -17.33
CA PRO A 387 -4.42 -10.87 -16.16
C PRO A 387 -3.75 -10.46 -14.85
N MET A 388 -2.58 -9.83 -14.90
CA MET A 388 -1.89 -9.32 -13.71
C MET A 388 -2.47 -7.98 -13.22
N GLU A 389 -3.22 -7.26 -14.07
CA GLU A 389 -3.75 -5.94 -13.76
C GLU A 389 -4.97 -5.99 -12.83
N THR A 390 -5.18 -4.92 -12.06
CA THR A 390 -6.36 -4.76 -11.20
C THR A 390 -7.64 -4.61 -12.00
N ALA A 391 -8.77 -5.01 -11.42
CA ALA A 391 -10.07 -4.94 -12.07
C ALA A 391 -10.45 -3.49 -12.42
N GLU A 392 -10.09 -2.54 -11.56
CA GLU A 392 -10.35 -1.11 -11.68
C GLU A 392 -9.63 -0.51 -12.88
N VAL A 393 -8.34 -0.80 -13.06
CA VAL A 393 -7.56 -0.32 -14.21
C VAL A 393 -8.05 -0.96 -15.51
N ARG A 394 -8.37 -2.26 -15.51
CA ARG A 394 -8.94 -2.97 -16.66
C ARG A 394 -10.30 -2.39 -17.08
N ALA A 395 -11.16 -2.09 -16.10
CA ALA A 395 -12.46 -1.46 -16.34
C ALA A 395 -12.30 -0.04 -16.90
N ALA A 396 -11.41 0.76 -16.32
CA ALA A 396 -11.13 2.11 -16.83
C ALA A 396 -10.55 2.09 -18.26
N ALA A 397 -9.64 1.17 -18.55
CA ALA A 397 -9.10 0.99 -19.90
C ALA A 397 -10.19 0.59 -20.90
N THR A 398 -11.10 -0.31 -20.50
CA THR A 398 -12.26 -0.72 -21.31
C THR A 398 -13.20 0.46 -21.59
N GLY A 399 -13.52 1.28 -20.57
CA GLY A 399 -14.34 2.48 -20.73
C GLY A 399 -13.74 3.44 -21.76
N ARG A 400 -12.45 3.76 -21.59
CA ARG A 400 -11.70 4.64 -22.51
C ARG A 400 -11.64 4.12 -23.94
N LEU A 401 -11.45 2.81 -24.15
CA LEU A 401 -11.43 2.18 -25.48
C LEU A 401 -12.79 2.17 -26.17
N THR A 402 -13.88 2.09 -25.40
CA THR A 402 -15.26 2.03 -25.93
C THR A 402 -15.95 3.39 -25.98
N GLY A 403 -15.28 4.45 -25.52
CA GLY A 403 -15.84 5.80 -25.44
C GLY A 403 -16.90 5.97 -24.34
N ARG A 404 -16.84 5.13 -23.29
CA ARG A 404 -17.76 5.14 -22.14
C ARG A 404 -17.15 5.79 -20.91
#